data_AF-A0A6P0U5L2-F1
#
_entry.id   AF-A0A6P0U5L2-F1
#
_cell.length_a   1.000
_cell.length_b   1.000
_cell.length_c   1.000
_cell.angle_alpha   90.00
_cell.angle_beta   90.00
_cell.angle_gamma   90.00
#
_symmetry.space_group_name_H-M   'P 1'
#
loop_
_entity.id
_entity.type
_entity.pdbx_description
1 polymer ?
#
loop_
_entity_poly.entity_id
_entity_poly.type
_entity_poly.pdbx_seq_one_letter_code
_entity_poly.pdbx_strand_id
1 'polypeptide(L)'
;LTPQRDTSLPICQVLTYNGQIILALFHSSSGGHTENVEDVWSNPLPYLRAVPDFDQDAPVYEWTESFTQAELKQRISGVGNIISMTPQTTTPHNSVITIKVLGDVGVKTLQGTDITAALGLKSTRFIVSPNKDEGQQIPSSFKITGKGFGHAVGMSQWGAYNLARNGYNYQQILLYYYQGANLAIIDVR
;
A
#
# COMPACT_ATOMS: atom_id res chain seq x y z
N LEU A 1 2.90 -52.38 13.01
CA LEU A 1 2.01 -51.35 13.61
C LEU A 1 2.44 -50.00 13.03
N THR A 2 1.72 -49.55 12.00
CA THR A 2 1.85 -48.21 11.44
C THR A 2 1.47 -47.20 12.53
N PRO A 3 2.23 -46.13 12.78
CA PRO A 3 1.80 -45.13 13.76
C PRO A 3 0.54 -44.44 13.19
N GLN A 4 -0.59 -44.62 13.88
CA GLN A 4 -1.77 -43.78 13.68
C GLN A 4 -1.36 -42.34 13.98
N ARG A 5 -1.48 -41.45 12.99
CA ARG A 5 -1.40 -40.02 13.25
C ARG A 5 -2.58 -39.64 14.14
N ASP A 6 -2.27 -39.05 15.28
CA ASP A 6 -3.25 -38.40 16.14
C ASP A 6 -3.84 -37.20 15.38
N THR A 7 -5.14 -37.24 15.13
CA THR A 7 -5.88 -36.21 14.38
C THR A 7 -6.40 -35.07 15.28
N SER A 8 -5.94 -34.98 16.53
CA SER A 8 -6.45 -34.00 17.52
C SER A 8 -5.72 -32.65 17.52
N LEU A 9 -4.59 -32.51 16.83
CA LEU A 9 -3.89 -31.23 16.69
C LEU A 9 -4.49 -30.43 15.52
N PRO A 10 -4.75 -29.12 15.69
CA PRO A 10 -5.15 -28.28 14.56
C PRO A 10 -4.04 -28.34 13.51
N ILE A 11 -4.41 -28.72 12.29
CA ILE A 11 -3.49 -28.75 11.15
C ILE A 11 -3.03 -27.30 10.91
N CYS A 12 -1.84 -26.95 11.39
CA CYS A 12 -1.25 -25.64 11.12
C CYS A 12 -0.71 -25.62 9.70
N GLN A 13 -1.25 -24.72 8.88
CA GLN A 13 -0.73 -24.46 7.54
C GLN A 13 0.06 -23.16 7.52
N VAL A 14 1.13 -23.16 6.74
CA VAL A 14 1.90 -21.96 6.41
C VAL A 14 2.10 -21.87 4.91
N LEU A 15 2.46 -20.67 4.45
CA LEU A 15 2.96 -20.47 3.10
C LEU A 15 4.48 -20.61 3.07
N THR A 16 4.96 -21.34 2.06
CA THR A 16 6.39 -21.58 1.84
C THR A 16 6.80 -21.29 0.40
N TYR A 17 8.05 -20.90 0.20
CA TYR A 17 8.68 -20.78 -1.11
C TYR A 17 10.03 -21.49 -1.04
N ASN A 18 10.31 -22.42 -1.96
CA ASN A 18 11.50 -23.30 -1.91
C ASN A 18 11.72 -23.97 -0.54
N GLY A 19 10.63 -24.40 0.11
CA GLY A 19 10.66 -25.08 1.41
C GLY A 19 10.87 -24.18 2.63
N GLN A 20 11.02 -22.86 2.44
CA GLN A 20 11.16 -21.89 3.54
C GLN A 20 9.86 -21.13 3.76
N ILE A 21 9.51 -20.82 5.02
CA ILE A 21 8.34 -19.99 5.34
C ILE A 21 8.52 -18.61 4.71
N ILE A 22 7.49 -18.13 4.02
CA ILE A 22 7.54 -16.82 3.36
C ILE A 22 7.25 -15.69 4.35
N LEU A 23 7.68 -14.49 3.98
CA LEU A 23 7.14 -13.25 4.52
C LEU A 23 5.75 -12.98 3.90
N ALA A 24 4.67 -13.24 4.64
CA ALA A 24 3.29 -13.08 4.18
C ALA A 24 2.72 -11.69 4.52
N LEU A 25 3.15 -10.65 3.80
CA LEU A 25 2.67 -9.28 3.97
C LEU A 25 1.22 -9.12 3.47
N PHE A 26 0.44 -8.29 4.16
CA PHE A 26 -0.94 -8.00 3.80
C PHE A 26 -1.33 -6.57 4.17
N HIS A 27 -2.32 -6.02 3.47
CA HIS A 27 -2.85 -4.67 3.67
C HIS A 27 -4.36 -4.62 3.39
N SER A 28 -5.01 -3.48 3.63
CA SER A 28 -6.47 -3.38 3.53
C SER A 28 -6.97 -3.40 2.08
N SER A 29 -6.51 -2.47 1.26
CA SER A 29 -6.91 -2.30 -0.15
C SER A 29 -5.73 -1.76 -0.95
N SER A 30 -5.44 -2.32 -2.12
CA SER A 30 -4.31 -1.90 -2.95
C SER A 30 -4.63 -0.66 -3.80
N GLY A 31 -5.90 -0.35 -4.05
CA GLY A 31 -6.30 0.64 -5.03
C GLY A 31 -6.11 0.13 -6.46
N GLY A 32 -6.49 -1.13 -6.71
CA GLY A 32 -6.57 -1.75 -8.04
C GLY A 32 -5.36 -2.60 -8.47
N HIS A 33 -4.23 -2.50 -7.76
CA HIS A 33 -3.03 -3.28 -8.06
C HIS A 33 -2.09 -3.32 -6.86
N THR A 34 -1.49 -4.47 -6.54
CA THR A 34 -0.43 -4.58 -5.53
C THR A 34 0.91 -4.05 -6.08
N GLU A 35 1.93 -3.94 -5.23
CA GLU A 35 3.27 -3.49 -5.56
C GLU A 35 4.27 -4.65 -5.45
N ASN A 36 5.38 -4.57 -6.18
CA ASN A 36 6.53 -5.42 -5.90
C ASN A 36 7.17 -4.98 -4.59
N VAL A 37 7.70 -5.92 -3.81
CA VAL A 37 8.32 -5.57 -2.52
C VAL A 37 9.51 -4.63 -2.67
N GLU A 38 10.25 -4.71 -3.78
CA GLU A 38 11.41 -3.86 -4.04
C GLU A 38 11.08 -2.42 -4.44
N ASP A 39 9.87 -2.20 -4.92
CA ASP A 39 9.40 -0.85 -5.23
C ASP A 39 8.98 -0.09 -3.95
N VAL A 40 8.82 -0.79 -2.82
CA VAL A 40 8.35 -0.24 -1.54
C VAL A 40 9.40 -0.28 -0.44
N TRP A 41 10.15 -1.39 -0.27
CA TRP A 41 11.01 -1.58 0.90
C TRP A 41 12.37 -2.26 0.67
N SER A 42 12.39 -3.48 0.12
CA SER A 42 13.55 -4.38 0.31
C SER A 42 14.00 -5.05 -0.99
N ASN A 43 15.00 -5.92 -0.93
CA ASN A 43 15.39 -6.72 -2.09
C ASN A 43 14.20 -7.52 -2.66
N PRO A 44 14.21 -7.82 -3.98
CA PRO A 44 13.14 -8.56 -4.62
C PRO A 44 12.89 -9.91 -3.95
N LEU A 45 11.62 -10.20 -3.67
CA LEU A 45 11.16 -11.51 -3.21
C LEU A 45 10.29 -12.14 -4.31
N PRO A 46 10.63 -13.34 -4.84
CA PRO A 46 9.90 -13.93 -5.98
C PRO A 46 8.41 -14.16 -5.74
N TYR A 47 8.00 -14.25 -4.48
CA TYR A 47 6.62 -14.47 -4.07
C TYR A 47 5.85 -13.20 -3.66
N LEU A 48 6.49 -12.02 -3.64
CA LEU A 48 5.83 -10.73 -3.40
C LEU A 48 5.95 -9.86 -4.65
N ARG A 49 5.17 -10.23 -5.67
CA ARG A 49 5.12 -9.56 -6.97
C ARG A 49 3.81 -8.80 -7.12
N ALA A 50 3.86 -7.72 -7.87
CA ALA A 50 2.70 -6.94 -8.22
C ALA A 50 1.70 -7.77 -9.05
N VAL A 51 0.44 -7.74 -8.66
CA VAL A 51 -0.71 -8.37 -9.35
C VAL A 51 -1.88 -7.39 -9.37
N PRO A 52 -2.79 -7.49 -10.38
CA PRO A 52 -4.08 -6.82 -10.32
C PRO A 52 -4.80 -7.12 -9.00
N ASP A 53 -5.63 -6.20 -8.54
CA ASP A 53 -6.40 -6.41 -7.32
C ASP A 53 -7.91 -6.41 -7.59
N PHE A 54 -8.67 -7.05 -6.71
CA PHE A 54 -10.12 -7.19 -6.77
C PHE A 54 -10.81 -6.36 -5.69
N ASP A 55 -10.30 -5.17 -5.40
CA ASP A 55 -10.71 -4.34 -4.26
C ASP A 55 -11.54 -3.11 -4.65
N GLN A 56 -12.09 -3.07 -5.87
CA GLN A 56 -12.75 -1.88 -6.45
C GLN A 56 -14.02 -1.44 -5.71
N ASP A 57 -14.69 -2.34 -5.00
CA ASP A 57 -15.87 -2.04 -4.18
C ASP A 57 -15.51 -1.73 -2.71
N ALA A 58 -14.21 -1.74 -2.36
CA ALA A 58 -13.78 -1.39 -1.02
C ALA A 58 -14.17 0.06 -0.70
N PRO A 59 -14.73 0.35 0.49
CA PRO A 59 -15.06 1.72 0.91
C PRO A 59 -13.85 2.66 0.97
N VAL A 60 -12.64 2.09 0.97
CA VAL A 60 -11.36 2.79 1.02
C VAL A 60 -10.59 2.69 -0.31
N TYR A 61 -11.22 2.18 -1.37
CA TYR A 61 -10.62 2.05 -2.70
C TYR A 61 -10.18 3.40 -3.25
N GLU A 62 -11.00 4.43 -3.09
CA GLU A 62 -10.72 5.82 -3.42
C GLU A 62 -11.00 6.70 -2.21
N TRP A 63 -10.16 7.71 -1.99
CA TRP A 63 -10.30 8.65 -0.90
C TRP A 63 -9.83 10.04 -1.33
N THR A 64 -10.33 11.07 -0.65
CA THR A 64 -9.92 12.45 -0.88
C THR A 64 -9.80 13.17 0.45
N GLU A 65 -8.68 13.85 0.63
CA GLU A 65 -8.38 14.69 1.79
C GLU A 65 -8.05 16.11 1.30
N SER A 66 -8.38 17.14 2.06
CA SER A 66 -8.07 18.53 1.72
C SER A 66 -7.37 19.21 2.89
N PHE A 67 -6.30 19.94 2.58
CA PHE A 67 -5.47 20.61 3.58
C PHE A 67 -5.31 22.08 3.25
N THR A 68 -5.61 22.92 4.24
CA THR A 68 -5.32 24.36 4.21
C THR A 68 -3.82 24.61 4.37
N GLN A 69 -3.36 25.82 3.99
CA GLN A 69 -1.98 26.24 4.24
C GLN A 69 -1.59 26.16 5.71
N ALA A 70 -2.52 26.47 6.64
CA ALA A 70 -2.26 26.41 8.07
C ALA A 70 -1.97 24.98 8.55
N GLU A 71 -2.77 24.00 8.12
CA GLU A 71 -2.57 22.59 8.46
C GLU A 71 -1.28 22.05 7.84
N LEU A 72 -1.01 22.39 6.58
CA LEU A 72 0.21 21.98 5.88
C LEU A 72 1.46 22.55 6.56
N LYS A 73 1.44 23.81 6.97
CA LYS A 73 2.55 24.45 7.67
C LYS A 73 2.84 23.80 9.03
N GLN A 74 1.81 23.32 9.73
CA GLN A 74 1.96 22.59 10.99
C GLN A 74 2.54 21.18 10.77
N ARG A 75 2.10 20.49 9.72
CA ARG A 75 2.46 19.09 9.43
C ARG A 75 3.78 18.95 8.66
N ILE A 76 4.15 19.95 7.87
CA ILE A 76 5.35 19.99 7.04
C ILE A 76 6.15 21.25 7.41
N SER A 77 6.98 21.14 8.44
CA SER A 77 7.78 22.26 8.94
C SER A 77 8.88 22.68 7.95
N GLY A 78 9.36 23.92 8.06
CA GLY A 78 10.57 24.39 7.37
C GLY A 78 10.40 24.77 5.89
N VAL A 79 9.19 24.71 5.32
CA VAL A 79 8.90 25.16 3.95
C VAL A 79 7.99 26.39 3.88
N GLY A 80 7.31 26.75 4.97
CA GLY A 80 6.40 27.90 5.03
C GLY A 80 5.06 27.61 4.37
N ASN A 81 4.52 28.58 3.63
CA ASN A 81 3.33 28.35 2.82
C ASN A 81 3.72 27.56 1.58
N ILE A 82 3.01 26.47 1.30
CA ILE A 82 3.34 25.55 0.22
C ILE A 82 2.87 26.14 -1.11
N ILE A 83 3.81 26.27 -2.05
CA ILE A 83 3.58 26.68 -3.44
C ILE A 83 3.23 25.45 -4.30
N SER A 84 3.96 24.34 -4.11
CA SER A 84 3.66 23.08 -4.80
C SER A 84 4.06 21.85 -3.99
N MET A 85 3.30 20.76 -4.16
CA MET A 85 3.72 19.41 -3.79
C MET A 85 3.64 18.55 -5.05
N THR A 86 4.78 18.05 -5.50
CA THR A 86 4.90 17.40 -6.80
C THR A 86 5.63 16.07 -6.64
N PRO A 87 4.95 14.92 -6.83
CA PRO A 87 5.61 13.63 -6.92
C PRO A 87 6.80 13.70 -7.89
N GLN A 88 7.96 13.17 -7.49
CA GLN A 88 9.18 13.16 -8.31
C GLN A 88 9.42 11.77 -8.89
N THR A 89 9.27 10.74 -8.07
CA THR A 89 9.39 9.35 -8.50
C THR A 89 8.22 8.54 -7.98
N THR A 90 7.81 7.54 -8.76
CA THR A 90 6.73 6.61 -8.43
C THR A 90 7.14 5.18 -8.74
N THR A 91 6.49 4.23 -8.10
CA THR A 91 6.52 2.83 -8.52
C THR A 91 5.85 2.68 -9.90
N PRO A 92 6.01 1.52 -10.58
CA PRO A 92 5.29 1.24 -11.82
C PRO A 92 3.76 1.33 -11.69
N HIS A 93 3.23 1.17 -10.47
CA HIS A 93 1.80 1.25 -10.18
C HIS A 93 1.39 2.55 -9.47
N ASN A 94 2.16 3.63 -9.67
CA ASN A 94 1.84 5.01 -9.28
C ASN A 94 1.84 5.31 -7.78
N SER A 95 2.41 4.44 -6.95
CA SER A 95 2.69 4.78 -5.56
C SER A 95 3.85 5.76 -5.50
N VAL A 96 3.69 6.88 -4.81
CA VAL A 96 4.70 7.93 -4.67
C VAL A 96 5.88 7.39 -3.86
N ILE A 97 7.08 7.40 -4.44
CA ILE A 97 8.33 7.06 -3.74
C ILE A 97 8.92 8.32 -3.12
N THR A 98 9.03 9.40 -3.90
CA THR A 98 9.47 10.71 -3.39
C THR A 98 8.58 11.84 -3.90
N ILE A 99 8.43 12.88 -3.07
CA ILE A 99 7.68 14.09 -3.39
C ILE A 99 8.50 15.32 -3.05
N LYS A 100 8.52 16.29 -3.96
CA LYS A 100 9.11 17.60 -3.70
C LYS A 100 8.04 18.56 -3.21
N VAL A 101 8.29 19.17 -2.06
CA VAL A 101 7.47 20.22 -1.46
C VAL A 101 8.25 21.54 -1.55
N LEU A 102 7.75 22.45 -2.39
CA LEU A 102 8.25 23.81 -2.51
C LEU A 102 7.32 24.73 -1.72
N GLY A 103 7.87 25.51 -0.80
CA GLY A 103 7.16 26.61 -0.18
C GLY A 103 7.93 27.93 -0.30
N ASP A 104 7.35 28.99 0.25
CA ASP A 104 7.85 30.36 0.13
C ASP A 104 9.14 30.64 0.92
N VAL A 105 9.50 29.80 1.89
CA VAL A 105 10.74 29.95 2.67
C VAL A 105 11.72 28.78 2.51
N GLY A 106 11.36 27.72 1.78
CA GLY A 106 12.22 26.55 1.67
C GLY A 106 11.69 25.44 0.76
N VAL A 107 12.51 24.41 0.60
CA VAL A 107 12.20 23.23 -0.21
C VAL A 107 12.54 21.97 0.59
N LYS A 108 11.67 20.96 0.51
CA LYS A 108 11.94 19.62 1.01
C LYS A 108 11.68 18.58 -0.08
N THR A 109 12.47 17.51 -0.07
CA THR A 109 12.11 16.27 -0.73
C THR A 109 11.83 15.25 0.36
N LEU A 110 10.65 14.66 0.34
CA LEU A 110 10.18 13.69 1.33
C LEU A 110 9.96 12.34 0.66
N GLN A 111 10.14 11.25 1.42
CA GLN A 111 9.62 9.96 0.99
C GLN A 111 8.09 9.99 0.95
N GLY A 112 7.49 9.19 0.08
CA GLY A 112 6.03 9.02 0.04
C GLY A 112 5.48 8.61 1.41
N THR A 113 6.17 7.71 2.11
CA THR A 113 5.81 7.29 3.46
C THR A 113 5.82 8.44 4.46
N ASP A 114 6.81 9.33 4.39
CA ASP A 114 6.94 10.45 5.33
C ASP A 114 5.80 11.46 5.14
N ILE A 115 5.43 11.77 3.90
CA ILE A 115 4.31 12.68 3.67
C ILE A 115 2.96 12.04 4.03
N THR A 116 2.79 10.75 3.78
CA THR A 116 1.56 10.04 4.20
C THR A 116 1.42 10.02 5.71
N ALA A 117 2.51 9.81 6.46
CA ALA A 117 2.52 9.85 7.91
C ALA A 117 2.24 11.27 8.43
N ALA A 118 2.88 12.30 7.86
CA ALA A 118 2.68 13.69 8.26
C ALA A 118 1.24 14.18 8.03
N LEU A 119 0.61 13.74 6.93
CA LEU A 119 -0.73 14.18 6.54
C LEU A 119 -1.85 13.22 6.98
N GLY A 120 -1.52 12.03 7.48
CA GLY A 120 -2.51 11.01 7.86
C GLY A 120 -3.22 10.39 6.66
N LEU A 121 -2.51 10.26 5.53
CA LEU A 121 -3.05 9.67 4.30
C LEU A 121 -3.12 8.14 4.42
N LYS A 122 -4.04 7.51 3.66
CA LYS A 122 -4.26 6.07 3.73
C LYS A 122 -3.23 5.25 2.96
N SER A 123 -2.61 5.82 1.93
CA SER A 123 -1.63 5.14 1.08
C SER A 123 -0.70 6.15 0.40
N THR A 124 0.37 5.66 -0.20
CA THR A 124 1.28 6.45 -1.04
C THR A 124 0.79 6.59 -2.49
N ARG A 125 -0.30 5.92 -2.87
CA ARG A 125 -0.88 6.03 -4.22
C ARG A 125 -1.86 7.19 -4.28
N PHE A 126 -1.33 8.38 -4.54
CA PHE A 126 -2.14 9.60 -4.59
C PHE A 126 -1.64 10.60 -5.63
N ILE A 127 -2.53 11.52 -6.00
CA ILE A 127 -2.24 12.72 -6.77
C ILE A 127 -2.53 13.95 -5.92
N VAL A 128 -1.85 15.05 -6.24
CA VAL A 128 -2.02 16.34 -5.56
C VAL A 128 -2.61 17.35 -6.55
N SER A 129 -3.67 18.03 -6.14
CA SER A 129 -4.31 19.12 -6.89
C SER A 129 -4.32 20.39 -6.04
N PRO A 130 -3.57 21.45 -6.42
CA PRO A 130 -3.67 22.74 -5.75
C PRO A 130 -5.04 23.37 -6.02
N ASN A 131 -5.63 24.00 -5.00
CA ASN A 131 -6.76 24.90 -5.17
C ASN A 131 -6.22 26.34 -5.19
N LYS A 132 -6.23 26.96 -6.37
CA LYS A 132 -5.55 28.22 -6.64
C LYS A 132 -6.32 29.02 -7.66
N ASP A 133 -6.58 30.29 -7.35
CA ASP A 133 -7.19 31.21 -8.31
C ASP A 133 -6.15 31.67 -9.34
N GLU A 134 -6.64 32.12 -10.49
CA GLU A 134 -5.77 32.64 -11.55
C GLU A 134 -4.90 33.81 -11.04
N GLY A 135 -3.60 33.76 -11.33
CA GLY A 135 -2.63 34.78 -10.90
C GLY A 135 -2.12 34.66 -9.45
N GLN A 136 -2.73 33.85 -8.58
CA GLN A 136 -2.18 33.64 -7.23
C GLN A 136 -0.91 32.78 -7.30
N GLN A 137 0.18 33.12 -6.59
CA GLN A 137 1.37 32.25 -6.58
C GLN A 137 1.20 31.05 -5.65
N ILE A 138 0.65 31.30 -4.46
CA ILE A 138 0.45 30.32 -3.38
C ILE A 138 -1.02 29.84 -3.42
N PRO A 139 -1.28 28.53 -3.58
CA PRO A 139 -2.63 27.96 -3.47
C PRO A 139 -3.28 28.22 -2.11
N SER A 140 -4.61 28.33 -2.06
CA SER A 140 -5.35 28.48 -0.79
C SER A 140 -5.40 27.16 -0.01
N SER A 141 -5.47 26.03 -0.72
CA SER A 141 -5.43 24.68 -0.16
C SER A 141 -4.89 23.67 -1.18
N PHE A 142 -4.66 22.44 -0.73
CA PHE A 142 -4.34 21.30 -1.58
C PHE A 142 -5.33 20.18 -1.34
N LYS A 143 -5.92 19.68 -2.43
CA LYS A 143 -6.71 18.45 -2.45
C LYS A 143 -5.80 17.29 -2.83
N ILE A 144 -5.80 16.24 -2.02
CA ILE A 144 -5.07 15.01 -2.27
C ILE A 144 -6.11 13.92 -2.50
N THR A 145 -6.08 13.31 -3.70
CA THR A 145 -6.96 12.20 -4.05
C THR A 145 -6.09 10.97 -4.22
N GLY A 146 -6.42 9.90 -3.51
CA GLY A 146 -5.64 8.67 -3.55
C GLY A 146 -6.48 7.42 -3.62
N LYS A 147 -5.78 6.29 -3.73
CA LYS A 147 -6.37 4.97 -3.87
C LYS A 147 -5.79 3.98 -2.88
N GLY A 148 -6.63 3.08 -2.41
CA GLY A 148 -6.26 2.02 -1.48
C GLY A 148 -5.92 2.50 -0.08
N PHE A 149 -5.67 1.53 0.79
CA PHE A 149 -5.28 1.72 2.18
C PHE A 149 -4.23 0.68 2.58
N GLY A 150 -3.04 1.18 2.89
CA GLY A 150 -1.87 0.42 3.31
C GLY A 150 -0.75 0.47 2.28
N HIS A 151 0.20 -0.44 2.43
CA HIS A 151 1.45 -0.46 1.66
C HIS A 151 1.36 -1.18 0.31
N ALA A 152 0.22 -1.80 0.00
CA ALA A 152 -0.06 -2.49 -1.27
C ALA A 152 0.86 -3.69 -1.59
N VAL A 153 1.58 -4.28 -0.64
CA VAL A 153 2.49 -5.42 -0.90
C VAL A 153 1.88 -6.71 -0.35
N GLY A 154 1.87 -7.77 -1.17
CA GLY A 154 1.30 -9.07 -0.80
C GLY A 154 -0.22 -9.09 -0.90
N MET A 155 -0.90 -9.64 0.10
CA MET A 155 -2.34 -9.89 0.02
C MET A 155 -3.20 -8.67 0.40
N SER A 156 -4.12 -8.29 -0.49
CA SER A 156 -5.19 -7.33 -0.20
C SER A 156 -6.33 -8.00 0.55
N GLN A 157 -6.73 -7.46 1.71
CA GLN A 157 -7.84 -7.99 2.49
C GLN A 157 -9.18 -7.86 1.75
N TRP A 158 -9.42 -6.70 1.13
CA TRP A 158 -10.64 -6.48 0.32
C TRP A 158 -10.64 -7.33 -0.95
N GLY A 159 -9.49 -7.45 -1.62
CA GLY A 159 -9.40 -8.33 -2.79
C GLY A 159 -9.60 -9.81 -2.42
N ALA A 160 -9.04 -10.27 -1.30
CA ALA A 160 -9.31 -11.61 -0.76
C ALA A 160 -10.80 -11.82 -0.42
N TYR A 161 -11.44 -10.84 0.22
CA TYR A 161 -12.88 -10.86 0.51
C TYR A 161 -13.73 -11.02 -0.76
N ASN A 162 -13.43 -10.26 -1.81
CA ASN A 162 -14.18 -10.32 -3.05
C ASN A 162 -13.91 -11.59 -3.85
N LEU A 163 -12.68 -12.08 -3.88
CA LEU A 163 -12.39 -13.40 -4.44
C LEU A 163 -13.18 -14.48 -3.69
N ALA A 164 -13.23 -14.45 -2.36
CA ALA A 164 -14.03 -15.39 -1.57
C ALA A 164 -15.53 -15.31 -1.91
N ARG A 165 -16.09 -14.11 -2.07
CA ARG A 165 -17.48 -13.91 -2.52
C ARG A 165 -17.76 -14.43 -3.92
N ASN A 166 -16.74 -14.47 -4.77
CA ASN A 166 -16.80 -15.04 -6.12
C ASN A 166 -16.48 -16.55 -6.15
N GLY A 167 -16.43 -17.21 -4.99
CA GLY A 167 -16.31 -18.67 -4.88
C GLY A 167 -14.88 -19.21 -4.85
N TYR A 168 -13.86 -18.35 -4.80
CA TYR A 168 -12.47 -18.78 -4.66
C TYR A 168 -12.20 -19.23 -3.22
N ASN A 169 -11.55 -20.37 -3.06
CA ASN A 169 -11.13 -20.85 -1.74
C ASN A 169 -9.85 -20.13 -1.26
N TYR A 170 -9.54 -20.26 0.04
CA TYR A 170 -8.37 -19.59 0.63
C TYR A 170 -7.05 -19.97 -0.06
N GLN A 171 -6.91 -21.22 -0.55
CA GLN A 171 -5.68 -21.65 -1.22
C GLN A 171 -5.47 -20.88 -2.53
N GLN A 172 -6.52 -20.77 -3.34
CA GLN A 172 -6.50 -20.00 -4.58
C GLN A 172 -6.19 -18.53 -4.32
N ILE A 173 -6.80 -17.94 -3.28
CA ILE A 173 -6.57 -16.54 -2.90
C ILE A 173 -5.12 -16.32 -2.47
N LEU A 174 -4.60 -17.16 -1.57
CA LEU A 174 -3.22 -17.02 -1.11
C LEU A 174 -2.22 -17.21 -2.27
N LEU A 175 -2.41 -18.21 -3.12
CA LEU A 175 -1.50 -18.47 -4.24
C LEU A 175 -1.60 -17.43 -5.36
N TYR A 176 -2.69 -16.66 -5.42
CA TYR A 176 -2.80 -15.49 -6.31
C TYR A 176 -1.87 -14.35 -5.86
N TYR A 177 -1.93 -13.98 -4.57
CA TYR A 177 -1.13 -12.88 -4.04
C TYR A 177 0.32 -13.26 -3.74
N TYR A 178 0.58 -14.53 -3.42
CA TYR A 178 1.92 -15.04 -3.10
C TYR A 178 2.42 -15.98 -4.20
N GLN A 179 2.94 -15.40 -5.28
CA GLN A 179 3.28 -16.13 -6.51
C GLN A 179 4.34 -17.22 -6.28
N GLY A 180 4.06 -18.44 -6.76
CA GLY A 180 4.97 -19.58 -6.62
C GLY A 180 5.12 -20.12 -5.20
N ALA A 181 4.37 -19.59 -4.22
CA ALA A 181 4.32 -20.16 -2.88
C ALA A 181 3.57 -21.51 -2.87
N ASN A 182 3.69 -22.25 -1.78
CA ASN A 182 3.02 -23.51 -1.52
C ASN A 182 2.44 -23.51 -0.10
N LEU A 183 1.28 -24.13 0.08
CA LEU A 183 0.76 -24.43 1.41
C LEU A 183 1.45 -25.69 1.95
N ALA A 184 2.11 -25.54 3.09
CA ALA A 184 2.75 -26.63 3.81
C ALA A 184 2.07 -26.83 5.17
N ILE A 185 1.96 -28.08 5.60
CA ILE A 185 1.55 -28.41 6.97
C ILE A 185 2.80 -28.41 7.83
N ILE A 186 2.76 -27.73 8.98
CA ILE A 186 3.82 -27.81 9.99
C ILE A 186 3.28 -28.58 11.19
N ASP A 187 4.09 -29.52 11.67
CA ASP A 187 3.90 -30.23 12.93
C ASP A 187 4.60 -29.41 14.02
N VAL A 188 3.83 -28.71 14.87
CA VAL A 188 4.38 -27.95 16.00
C VAL A 188 4.45 -28.92 17.19
N ARG A 189 5.63 -29.49 17.42
CA ARG A 189 5.90 -30.40 18.54
C ARG A 189 6.45 -29.67 19.75
#